data_AF-A0AAW9IJ74-F1
#
_entry.id   AF-A0AAW9IJ74-F1
#
_cell.length_a   1.000
_cell.length_b   1.000
_cell.length_c   1.000
_cell.angle_alpha   90.00
_cell.angle_beta   90.00
_cell.angle_gamma   90.00
#
_symmetry.space_group_name_H-M   'P 1'
#
loop_
_entity.id
_entity.type
_entity.pdbx_description
1 polymer ?
#
loop_
_entity_poly.entity_id
_entity_poly.type
_entity_poly.pdbx_seq_one_letter_code
_entity_poly.pdbx_strand_id
1 'polypeptide(L)'
;FISIHCNSDSSNPDSKGLETWYKASNEESKSLANTIQNKLSKLKYTDDRGLKTYKNKDDALAVLELTPSISALIELGFLSNSSDEEYLKSDKGQEACAKAISEAILNYIKNNKEALIKDNIQ
;
A
#
# COMPACT_ATOMS: atom_id res chain seq x y z
N PHE A 1 0.56 0.29 -11.11
CA PHE A 1 0.17 -1.04 -10.58
C PHE A 1 -0.06 -0.97 -9.08
N ILE A 2 -1.06 -1.67 -8.54
CA ILE A 2 -1.29 -1.77 -7.08
C ILE A 2 -1.51 -3.25 -6.74
N SER A 3 -0.74 -3.78 -5.79
CA SER A 3 -0.97 -5.10 -5.18
C SER A 3 -1.66 -4.91 -3.83
N ILE A 4 -2.74 -5.64 -3.55
CA ILE A 4 -3.48 -5.54 -2.29
C ILE A 4 -3.38 -6.88 -1.55
N HIS A 5 -2.85 -6.84 -0.33
CA HIS A 5 -2.57 -7.99 0.50
C HIS A 5 -3.05 -7.77 1.94
N CYS A 6 -3.04 -8.83 2.72
CA CYS A 6 -3.16 -8.80 4.17
C CYS A 6 -2.01 -9.62 4.75
N ASN A 7 -1.37 -9.09 5.79
CA ASN A 7 -0.22 -9.69 6.43
C ASN A 7 -0.66 -10.82 7.37
N SER A 8 0.29 -11.57 7.91
CA SER A 8 0.06 -12.57 8.95
C SER A 8 1.35 -12.86 9.70
N ASP A 9 1.26 -13.00 11.01
CA ASP A 9 2.36 -13.37 11.89
C ASP A 9 1.87 -14.45 12.86
N SER A 10 2.13 -15.71 12.52
CA SER A 10 1.74 -16.84 13.36
C SER A 10 2.56 -16.94 14.65
N SER A 11 3.68 -16.22 14.76
CA SER A 11 4.53 -16.21 15.95
C SER A 11 4.09 -15.18 16.98
N ASN A 12 3.39 -14.14 16.54
CA ASN A 12 2.86 -13.08 17.39
C ASN A 12 1.46 -12.62 16.93
N PRO A 13 0.37 -13.12 17.54
CA PRO A 13 -1.00 -12.73 17.17
C PRO A 13 -1.33 -11.27 17.53
N ASP A 14 -0.52 -10.61 18.35
CA ASP A 14 -0.67 -9.18 18.67
C ASP A 14 -0.08 -8.27 17.58
N SER A 15 0.68 -8.82 16.63
CA SER A 15 1.15 -8.08 15.45
C SER A 15 -0.05 -7.60 14.64
N LYS A 16 -0.20 -6.28 14.52
CA LYS A 16 -1.25 -5.61 13.76
C LYS A 16 -0.69 -4.41 13.01
N GLY A 17 -1.48 -3.87 12.10
CA GLY A 17 -1.21 -2.59 11.46
C GLY A 17 -1.06 -2.65 9.94
N LEU A 18 -1.25 -1.48 9.35
CA LEU A 18 -1.19 -1.20 7.92
C LEU A 18 0.22 -0.76 7.53
N GLU A 19 0.75 -1.31 6.44
CA GLU A 19 1.98 -0.85 5.80
C GLU A 19 1.87 -0.84 4.27
N THR A 20 2.61 0.06 3.63
CA THR A 20 2.68 0.15 2.17
C THR A 20 4.12 0.06 1.70
N TRP A 21 4.38 -0.92 0.83
CA TRP A 21 5.66 -1.20 0.22
C TRP A 21 5.80 -0.52 -1.14
N TYR A 22 7.01 -0.06 -1.46
CA TYR A 22 7.34 0.55 -2.74
C TYR A 22 8.69 0.07 -3.29
N LYS A 23 8.90 0.24 -4.59
CA LYS A 23 10.17 -0.06 -5.25
C LYS A 23 11.24 0.97 -4.86
N ALA A 24 12.31 0.52 -4.23
CA ALA A 24 13.36 1.38 -3.66
C ALA A 24 13.94 2.41 -4.64
N SER A 25 14.07 2.04 -5.92
CA SER A 25 14.70 2.83 -6.97
C SER A 25 13.76 3.78 -7.72
N ASN A 26 12.49 3.89 -7.30
CA ASN A 26 11.47 4.68 -8.00
C ASN A 26 10.76 5.64 -7.03
N GLU A 27 11.10 6.93 -7.09
CA GLU A 27 10.56 7.95 -6.18
C GLU A 27 9.08 8.23 -6.44
N GLU A 28 8.60 8.05 -7.67
CA GLU A 28 7.19 8.15 -8.02
C GLU A 28 6.36 7.07 -7.30
N SER A 29 6.90 5.85 -7.20
CA SER A 29 6.31 4.71 -6.49
C SER A 29 6.28 4.97 -4.99
N LYS A 30 7.35 5.54 -4.44
CA LYS A 30 7.37 6.00 -3.04
C LYS A 30 6.32 7.08 -2.78
N SER A 31 6.18 8.05 -3.68
CA SER A 31 5.17 9.11 -3.58
C SER A 31 3.74 8.56 -3.65
N LEU A 32 3.48 7.58 -4.54
CA LEU A 32 2.21 6.87 -4.60
C LEU A 32 1.92 6.10 -3.31
N ALA A 33 2.89 5.30 -2.84
CA ALA A 33 2.78 4.55 -1.60
C ALA A 33 2.52 5.46 -0.39
N ASN A 34 3.22 6.59 -0.29
CA ASN A 34 3.00 7.60 0.75
C ASN A 34 1.58 8.19 0.69
N THR A 35 1.07 8.46 -0.51
CA THR A 35 -0.29 8.99 -0.68
C THR A 35 -1.34 7.99 -0.21
N ILE A 36 -1.15 6.71 -0.54
CA ILE A 36 -2.03 5.61 -0.13
C ILE A 36 -1.97 5.38 1.39
N GLN A 37 -0.76 5.23 1.95
CA GLN A 37 -0.55 5.01 3.39
C GLN A 37 -1.24 6.10 4.22
N ASN A 38 -1.00 7.37 3.88
CA ASN A 38 -1.58 8.51 4.60
C ASN A 38 -3.11 8.62 4.48
N LYS A 39 -3.69 8.07 3.41
CA LYS A 39 -5.14 8.08 3.22
C LYS A 39 -5.80 6.95 4.01
N LEU A 40 -5.21 5.75 3.98
CA LEU A 40 -5.69 4.59 4.74
C LEU A 40 -5.50 4.78 6.25
N SER A 41 -4.39 5.33 6.73
CA SER A 41 -4.14 5.50 8.17
C SER A 41 -5.15 6.44 8.85
N LYS A 42 -5.80 7.33 8.09
CA LYS A 42 -6.89 8.19 8.59
C LYS A 42 -8.17 7.43 8.94
N LEU A 43 -8.32 6.18 8.51
CA LEU A 43 -9.45 5.32 8.90
C LEU A 43 -9.33 4.85 10.36
N LYS A 44 -8.12 4.85 10.93
CA LYS A 44 -7.84 4.57 12.36
C LYS A 44 -8.43 3.24 12.87
N TYR A 45 -8.50 2.21 12.03
CA TYR A 45 -8.94 0.87 12.45
C TYR A 45 -7.80 -0.01 12.97
N THR A 46 -6.55 0.33 12.62
CA THR A 46 -5.35 -0.38 13.02
C THR A 46 -4.15 0.58 13.14
N ASP A 47 -2.99 0.04 13.52
CA ASP A 47 -1.76 0.82 13.71
C ASP A 47 -1.16 1.25 12.35
N ASP A 48 -0.60 2.45 12.30
CA ASP A 48 0.14 2.94 11.12
C ASP A 48 1.61 2.52 11.22
N ARG A 49 2.01 1.52 10.43
CA ARG A 49 3.38 0.99 10.40
C ARG A 49 4.27 1.68 9.36
N GLY A 50 3.69 2.65 8.65
CA GLY A 50 4.38 3.49 7.67
C GLY A 50 4.79 2.78 6.39
N LEU A 51 5.69 3.44 5.66
CA LEU A 51 6.23 2.94 4.40
C LEU A 51 7.34 1.92 4.62
N LYS A 52 7.42 0.95 3.71
CA LYS A 52 8.45 -0.08 3.68
C LYS A 52 9.12 -0.14 2.31
N THR A 53 10.40 -0.50 2.32
CA THR A 53 11.18 -0.79 1.11
C THR A 53 12.25 -1.83 1.46
N TYR A 54 12.70 -2.58 0.47
CA TYR A 54 13.88 -3.44 0.58
C TYR A 54 15.16 -2.62 0.40
N LYS A 55 16.25 -3.08 1.03
CA LYS A 55 17.59 -2.47 0.91
C LYS A 55 18.41 -3.10 -0.21
N ASN A 56 18.28 -4.42 -0.38
CA ASN A 56 18.99 -5.19 -1.38
C ASN A 56 18.00 -5.77 -2.39
N LYS A 57 18.46 -6.02 -3.63
CA LYS A 57 17.63 -6.64 -4.67
C LYS A 57 17.22 -8.08 -4.34
N ASP A 58 18.03 -8.80 -3.58
CA ASP A 58 17.72 -10.18 -3.18
C ASP A 58 16.54 -10.25 -2.19
N ASP A 59 16.27 -9.15 -1.47
CA ASP A 59 15.14 -9.00 -0.56
C ASP A 59 13.92 -8.36 -1.26
N ALA A 60 14.00 -8.14 -2.58
CA ALA A 60 12.97 -7.39 -3.30
C ALA A 60 11.71 -8.21 -3.51
N LEU A 61 10.57 -7.54 -3.34
CA LEU A 61 9.28 -8.11 -3.74
C LEU A 61 9.21 -8.14 -5.27
N ALA A 62 9.16 -9.34 -5.86
CA ALA A 62 9.17 -9.52 -7.32
C ALA A 62 8.07 -8.71 -8.02
N VAL A 63 6.89 -8.62 -7.40
CA VAL A 63 5.76 -7.82 -7.92
C VAL A 63 6.06 -6.32 -8.01
N LEU A 64 6.97 -5.79 -7.19
CA LEU A 64 7.43 -4.41 -7.27
C LEU A 64 8.65 -4.29 -8.21
N GLU A 65 9.65 -5.15 -8.06
CA GLU A 65 10.91 -5.03 -8.80
C GLU A 65 10.73 -5.27 -10.30
N LEU A 66 9.90 -6.24 -10.69
CA LEU A 66 9.65 -6.61 -12.09
C LEU A 66 8.57 -5.75 -12.75
N THR A 67 7.87 -4.90 -11.99
CA THR A 67 6.89 -3.97 -12.58
C THR A 67 7.61 -2.75 -13.17
N PRO A 68 7.47 -2.47 -14.48
CA PRO A 68 8.14 -1.36 -15.14
C PRO A 68 7.50 0.00 -14.84
N SER A 69 6.25 0.01 -14.38
CA SER A 69 5.47 1.21 -14.05
C SER A 69 5.57 1.59 -12.57
N ILE A 70 5.07 2.79 -12.23
CA ILE A 70 4.82 3.21 -10.84
C ILE A 70 3.99 2.14 -10.11
N SER A 71 4.48 1.67 -8.96
CA SER A 71 3.90 0.53 -8.24
C SER A 71 3.92 0.66 -6.73
N ALA A 72 2.93 0.06 -6.07
CA ALA A 72 2.88 -0.09 -4.62
C ALA A 72 2.23 -1.43 -4.24
N LEU A 73 2.65 -2.01 -3.12
CA LEU A 73 1.99 -3.15 -2.48
C LEU A 73 1.48 -2.70 -1.11
N ILE A 74 0.22 -2.98 -0.82
CA ILE A 74 -0.44 -2.58 0.41
C ILE A 74 -0.68 -3.83 1.25
N GLU A 75 -0.22 -3.82 2.50
CA GLU A 75 -0.64 -4.77 3.53
C GLU A 75 -1.65 -4.06 4.43
N LEU A 76 -2.94 -4.41 4.30
CA LEU A 76 -4.02 -3.68 4.98
C LEU A 76 -4.04 -3.90 6.51
N GLY A 77 -3.51 -5.02 6.98
CA GLY A 77 -3.54 -5.42 8.37
C GLY A 77 -3.13 -6.89 8.49
N PHE A 78 -3.11 -7.44 9.70
CA PHE A 78 -2.71 -8.82 9.96
C PHE A 78 -3.94 -9.73 10.14
N LEU A 79 -4.11 -10.74 9.27
CA LEU A 79 -5.19 -11.73 9.42
C LEU A 79 -5.00 -12.62 10.66
N SER A 80 -3.79 -12.68 11.22
CA SER A 80 -3.50 -13.34 12.49
C SER A 80 -3.94 -12.54 13.72
N ASN A 81 -4.28 -11.25 13.55
CA ASN A 81 -4.78 -10.38 14.61
C ASN A 81 -6.29 -10.23 14.51
N SER A 82 -7.02 -10.57 15.57
CA SER A 82 -8.49 -10.59 15.54
C SER A 82 -9.14 -9.25 15.23
N SER A 83 -8.56 -8.13 15.69
CA SER A 83 -9.10 -6.79 15.44
C SER A 83 -8.95 -6.37 13.98
N ASP A 84 -7.79 -6.65 13.37
CA ASP A 84 -7.56 -6.40 11.94
C ASP A 84 -8.44 -7.33 11.10
N GLU A 85 -8.47 -8.63 11.43
CA GLU A 85 -9.26 -9.63 10.71
C GLU A 85 -10.76 -9.27 10.70
N GLU A 86 -11.33 -8.92 11.86
CA GLU A 86 -12.74 -8.55 11.97
C GLU A 86 -13.08 -7.33 11.11
N TYR A 87 -12.24 -6.29 11.16
CA TYR A 87 -12.43 -5.10 10.33
C TYR A 87 -12.35 -5.42 8.84
N LEU A 88 -11.33 -6.15 8.41
CA LEU A 88 -11.07 -6.46 7.00
C LEU A 88 -12.07 -7.46 6.41
N LYS A 89 -12.73 -8.27 7.24
CA LYS A 89 -13.84 -9.16 6.81
C LYS A 89 -15.18 -8.44 6.73
N SER A 90 -15.34 -7.28 7.38
CA SER A 90 -16.59 -6.54 7.37
C SER A 90 -16.81 -5.80 6.04
N ASP A 91 -18.03 -5.80 5.52
CA ASP A 91 -18.40 -5.03 4.32
C ASP A 91 -18.05 -3.55 4.47
N LYS A 92 -18.28 -2.99 5.67
CA LYS A 92 -17.95 -1.60 6.00
C LYS A 92 -16.45 -1.33 5.92
N GLY A 93 -15.62 -2.24 6.43
CA GLY A 93 -14.17 -2.11 6.40
C GLY A 93 -13.62 -2.23 4.99
N GLN A 94 -14.10 -3.19 4.21
CA GLN A 94 -13.72 -3.35 2.81
C GLN A 94 -14.11 -2.13 1.96
N GLU A 95 -15.33 -1.62 2.10
CA GLU A 95 -15.79 -0.42 1.41
C GLU A 95 -14.95 0.82 1.80
N ALA A 96 -14.66 0.98 3.10
CA ALA A 96 -13.84 2.08 3.59
C ALA A 96 -12.41 2.02 3.02
N CYS A 97 -11.78 0.84 3.01
CA CYS A 97 -10.46 0.63 2.43
C CYS A 97 -10.45 0.87 0.91
N ALA A 98 -11.41 0.30 0.17
CA ALA A 98 -11.53 0.48 -1.27
C ALA A 98 -11.72 1.96 -1.66
N LYS A 99 -12.59 2.67 -0.93
CA LYS A 99 -12.79 4.11 -1.11
C LYS A 99 -11.53 4.91 -0.81
N ALA A 100 -10.85 4.61 0.30
CA ALA A 100 -9.60 5.30 0.65
C ALA A 100 -8.51 5.09 -0.42
N ILE A 101 -8.33 3.86 -0.91
CA ILE A 101 -7.35 3.52 -1.95
C ILE A 101 -7.69 4.22 -3.26
N SER A 102 -8.94 4.14 -3.72
CA SER A 102 -9.36 4.77 -4.98
C SER A 102 -9.21 6.29 -4.95
N GLU A 103 -9.63 6.95 -3.86
CA GLU A 103 -9.45 8.39 -3.67
C GLU A 103 -7.96 8.79 -3.63
N ALA A 104 -7.10 7.98 -3.00
CA ALA A 104 -5.66 8.22 -2.96
C ALA A 104 -5.03 8.16 -4.37
N ILE A 105 -5.39 7.13 -5.15
CA ILE A 105 -4.89 6.96 -6.52
C ILE A 105 -5.36 8.10 -7.42
N LEU A 106 -6.64 8.47 -7.36
CA LEU A 106 -7.18 9.58 -8.14
C LEU A 106 -6.51 10.92 -7.78
N ASN A 107 -6.29 11.17 -6.49
CA ASN A 107 -5.59 12.36 -6.03
C ASN A 107 -4.14 12.37 -6.52
N TYR A 108 -3.44 11.23 -6.43
CA TYR A 108 -2.08 11.10 -6.96
C TYR A 108 -2.02 11.41 -8.47
N ILE A 109 -2.92 10.82 -9.26
CA ILE A 109 -2.97 11.05 -10.71
C ILE A 109 -3.24 12.53 -11.01
N LYS A 110 -4.19 13.14 -10.30
CA LYS A 110 -4.54 14.55 -10.49
C LYS A 110 -3.35 15.47 -10.24
N ASN A 111 -2.57 15.21 -9.19
CA ASN A 111 -1.44 16.07 -8.80
C ASN A 111 -0.17 15.81 -9.63
N ASN A 112 -0.07 14.67 -10.32
CA ASN A 112 1.10 14.27 -11.11
C ASN A 112 0.80 14.12 -12.61
N LYS A 113 -0.33 14.67 -13.08
CA LYS A 113 -0.86 14.46 -14.43
C LYS A 113 0.16 14.74 -15.54
N GLU A 114 0.95 15.80 -15.41
CA GLU A 114 1.96 16.16 -16.42
C GLU A 114 3.16 15.20 -16.45
N ALA A 115 3.61 14.72 -15.28
CA ALA A 115 4.69 13.74 -15.19
C ALA A 115 4.26 12.39 -15.79
N LEU A 116 3.04 11.95 -15.48
CA LEU A 116 2.47 10.69 -15.97
C LEU A 116 2.24 10.64 -17.49
N ILE A 117 2.06 11.80 -18.13
CA ILE A 117 1.87 11.88 -19.58
C ILE A 117 3.21 11.82 -20.34
N LYS A 118 4.30 12.33 -19.75
CA LYS A 118 5.63 12.36 -20.41
C LYS A 118 6.25 10.97 -20.58
N ASP A 119 6.01 10.06 -19.63
CA ASP A 119 6.54 8.69 -19.68
C ASP A 119 5.88 7.80 -20.76
N ASN A 120 4.76 8.24 -21.36
CA ASN A 120 4.05 7.50 -22.41
C ASN A 120 4.41 7.94 -23.85
N ILE A 121 5.40 8.84 -24.01
CA ILE A 121 5.85 9.35 -25.32
C ILE A 121 7.32 8.95 -25.62
N GLN A 122 7.87 7.99 -24.87
CA GLN A 122 9.21 7.43 -25.13
C GLN A 122 9.15 6.05 -25.78
#